data_AF-A0A6M0F836-F1
#
_entry.id   AF-A0A6M0F836-F1
#
_cell.length_a   1.000
_cell.length_b   1.000
_cell.length_c   1.000
_cell.angle_alpha   90.00
_cell.angle_beta   90.00
_cell.angle_gamma   90.00
#
_symmetry.space_group_name_H-M   'P 1'
#
loop_
_entity.id
_entity.type
_entity.pdbx_description
1 polymer ?
#
loop_
_entity_poly.entity_id
_entity_poly.type
_entity_poly.pdbx_seq_one_letter_code
_entity_poly.pdbx_strand_id
1 'polypeptide(L)'
;VTVNNVDEELWLQQTFGASEGYWIGLNDERVEGQFEWASGETVSYTNFASSPPDDFGDDDYMEMGWAFGTQWDDDEHDTFQGVIEIKYEAGNDVLFGNSGNDFLNGEDGDDVLNGSSFEALGAYERDTLVGGLGSDRFILGNSVQAFYSAAGNGDYALIKDFKSAEDELQLHGAVSDYSQHRQGGNVLLYYHGSTFELVAVLENLFTELDLNTVAQFS
;
A
#
# COMPACT_ATOMS: atom_id res chain seq x y z
N VAL A 1 1.64 17.11 9.97
CA VAL A 1 2.38 15.90 9.53
C VAL A 1 2.48 14.93 10.68
N THR A 2 2.37 13.63 10.43
CA THR A 2 2.70 12.57 11.39
C THR A 2 4.18 12.21 11.27
N VAL A 3 4.87 11.92 12.38
CA VAL A 3 6.25 11.42 12.36
C VAL A 3 6.34 10.09 13.10
N ASN A 4 6.46 9.01 12.36
CA ASN A 4 6.38 7.63 12.82
C ASN A 4 7.74 6.96 13.02
N ASN A 5 8.82 7.54 12.50
CA ASN A 5 10.18 7.00 12.62
C ASN A 5 11.28 8.07 12.43
N VAL A 6 12.53 7.67 12.65
CA VAL A 6 13.71 8.53 12.52
C VAL A 6 13.98 8.97 11.08
N ASP A 7 13.59 8.19 10.06
CA ASP A 7 13.85 8.54 8.67
C ASP A 7 12.91 9.68 8.21
N GLU A 8 11.66 9.67 8.66
CA GLU A 8 10.69 10.75 8.47
C GLU A 8 11.15 12.04 9.17
N GLU A 9 11.63 11.94 10.42
CA GLU A 9 12.21 13.06 11.15
C GLU A 9 13.40 13.67 10.40
N LEU A 10 14.34 12.83 9.95
CA LEU A 10 15.50 13.27 9.19
C LEU A 10 15.09 13.90 7.85
N TRP A 11 14.07 13.38 7.18
CA TRP A 11 13.56 13.95 5.94
C TRP A 11 12.95 15.34 6.17
N LEU A 12 12.16 15.51 7.23
CA LEU A 12 11.59 16.81 7.62
C LEU A 12 12.69 17.83 7.89
N GLN A 13 13.69 17.47 8.69
CA GLN A 13 14.84 18.35 9.00
C GLN A 13 15.64 18.73 7.76
N GLN A 14 15.86 17.80 6.83
CA GLN A 14 16.57 18.10 5.57
C GLN A 14 15.76 19.00 4.64
N THR A 15 14.43 18.91 4.69
CA THR A 15 13.52 19.64 3.80
C THR A 15 13.25 21.05 4.29
N PHE A 16 12.91 21.19 5.58
CA PHE A 16 12.48 22.46 6.19
C PHE A 16 13.60 23.15 6.97
N GLY A 17 14.70 22.45 7.26
CA GLY A 17 15.80 22.94 8.07
C GLY A 17 15.47 22.93 9.57
N ALA A 18 16.42 23.47 10.35
CA ALA A 18 16.29 23.69 11.79
C ALA A 18 16.52 25.17 12.17
N SER A 19 16.37 26.09 11.20
CA SER A 19 16.62 27.52 11.44
C SER A 19 15.37 28.29 11.88
N GLU A 20 14.19 27.66 11.83
CA GLU A 20 12.88 28.19 12.22
C GLU A 20 12.05 27.02 12.79
N GLY A 21 11.10 27.34 13.67
CA GLY A 21 10.13 26.39 14.22
C GLY A 21 8.97 26.15 13.26
N TYR A 22 8.47 24.92 13.22
CA TYR A 22 7.31 24.55 12.40
C TYR A 22 6.32 23.71 13.19
N TRP A 23 5.03 24.06 13.08
CA TRP A 23 3.97 23.23 13.64
C TRP A 23 3.92 21.86 12.96
N ILE A 24 3.94 20.79 13.76
CA ILE A 24 3.66 19.42 13.33
C ILE A 24 2.29 18.97 13.86
N GLY A 25 1.90 17.73 13.59
CA GLY A 25 0.56 17.24 13.92
C GLY A 25 0.39 16.74 15.36
N LEU A 26 1.45 16.66 16.16
CA LEU A 26 1.39 16.11 17.51
C LEU A 26 0.81 17.16 18.46
N ASN A 27 -0.11 16.76 19.32
CA ASN A 27 -0.78 17.65 20.28
C ASN A 27 -1.30 16.83 21.47
N ASP A 28 -1.59 17.47 22.58
CA ASP A 28 -2.29 16.87 23.72
C ASP A 28 -3.49 17.71 24.20
N GLU A 29 -4.03 18.57 23.31
CA GLU A 29 -5.24 19.40 23.48
C GLU A 29 -6.41 18.66 24.14
N ARG A 30 -6.53 17.35 23.86
CA ARG A 30 -7.60 16.53 24.42
C ARG A 30 -7.37 16.15 25.88
N VAL A 31 -6.14 15.78 26.25
CA VAL A 31 -5.75 15.35 27.60
C VAL A 31 -4.26 15.64 27.80
N GLU A 32 -3.97 16.64 28.63
CA GLU A 32 -2.63 16.98 29.13
C GLU A 32 -1.74 15.76 29.42
N GLY A 33 -0.55 15.75 28.81
CA GLY A 33 0.45 14.70 28.90
C GLY A 33 0.10 13.42 28.12
N GLN A 34 -0.99 13.41 27.34
CA GLN A 34 -1.37 12.31 26.44
C GLN A 34 -1.38 12.78 24.98
N PHE A 35 -0.19 12.81 24.40
CA PHE A 35 -0.03 13.18 23.00
C PHE A 35 -0.77 12.25 22.03
N GLU A 36 -1.39 12.87 21.04
CA GLU A 36 -2.03 12.25 19.89
C GLU A 36 -1.66 12.99 18.60
N TRP A 37 -1.59 12.26 17.49
CA TRP A 37 -1.46 12.90 16.19
C TRP A 37 -2.83 13.39 15.72
N ALA A 38 -2.90 14.60 15.17
CA ALA A 38 -4.10 15.14 14.54
C ALA A 38 -4.63 14.26 13.39
N SER A 39 -3.78 13.38 12.83
CA SER A 39 -4.16 12.37 11.83
C SER A 39 -4.92 11.16 12.42
N GLY A 40 -4.92 10.99 13.74
CA GLY A 40 -5.42 9.80 14.44
C GLY A 40 -4.46 8.62 14.45
N GLU A 41 -3.28 8.74 13.86
CA GLU A 41 -2.25 7.70 13.91
C GLU A 41 -1.74 7.48 15.34
N THR A 42 -1.29 6.26 15.63
CA THR A 42 -0.71 5.95 16.93
C THR A 42 0.64 6.62 17.09
N VAL A 43 0.89 7.24 18.24
CA VAL A 43 2.21 7.78 18.57
C VAL A 43 3.20 6.63 18.78
N SER A 44 3.97 6.30 17.73
CA SER A 44 5.00 5.24 17.74
C SER A 44 6.42 5.77 17.88
N TYR A 45 6.61 7.07 17.66
CA TYR A 45 7.90 7.74 17.69
C TYR A 45 7.75 9.15 18.28
N THR A 46 8.75 9.56 19.04
CA THR A 46 8.82 10.87 19.70
C THR A 46 10.24 11.38 19.67
N ASN A 47 10.42 12.68 19.49
CA ASN A 47 11.73 13.33 19.47
C ASN A 47 11.78 14.58 20.36
N PHE A 48 11.17 14.49 21.54
CA PHE A 48 11.05 15.61 22.49
C PHE A 48 12.42 16.18 22.93
N ALA A 49 12.44 17.47 23.22
CA ALA A 49 13.54 18.16 23.88
C ALA A 49 13.76 17.64 25.31
N SER A 50 14.93 17.91 25.92
CA SER A 50 15.39 17.23 27.16
C SER A 50 14.69 17.65 28.46
N SER A 51 13.52 18.26 28.37
CA SER A 51 12.49 18.30 29.41
C SER A 51 11.16 17.95 28.74
N PRO A 52 10.48 16.84 29.09
CA PRO A 52 9.11 16.61 28.61
C PRO A 52 8.22 17.76 29.14
N PRO A 53 7.16 18.14 28.40
CA PRO A 53 6.41 19.40 28.56
C PRO A 53 6.33 19.80 30.05
N ASP A 54 7.08 20.84 30.41
CA ASP A 54 7.31 21.20 31.82
C ASP A 54 6.41 22.36 32.30
N ASP A 55 5.59 22.92 31.40
CA ASP A 55 4.65 24.00 31.69
C ASP A 55 3.19 23.53 31.57
N PHE A 56 2.67 23.04 32.70
CA PHE A 56 1.29 22.60 32.82
C PHE A 56 0.30 23.75 32.53
N GLY A 57 -0.46 23.65 31.44
CA GLY A 57 -1.83 24.16 31.40
C GLY A 57 -2.33 24.81 30.12
N ASP A 58 -1.45 25.25 29.20
CA ASP A 58 -1.88 26.01 28.00
C ASP A 58 -1.10 25.66 26.69
N ASP A 59 -0.14 24.72 26.71
CA ASP A 59 0.78 24.40 25.58
C ASP A 59 0.39 23.09 24.87
N ASP A 60 -0.68 23.13 24.09
CA ASP A 60 -1.29 21.89 23.55
C ASP A 60 -0.64 21.36 22.24
N TYR A 61 0.17 22.17 21.55
CA TYR A 61 0.57 21.89 20.16
C TYR A 61 2.10 21.82 20.02
N MET A 62 2.57 20.84 19.23
CA MET A 62 3.99 20.52 19.10
C MET A 62 4.63 21.20 17.89
N GLU A 63 5.76 21.88 18.10
CA GLU A 63 6.65 22.36 17.06
C GLU A 63 7.89 21.45 16.86
N MET A 64 8.43 21.43 15.65
CA MET A 64 9.77 20.89 15.36
C MET A 64 10.75 22.03 15.10
N GLY A 65 12.03 21.81 15.41
CA GLY A 65 13.09 22.81 15.18
C GLY A 65 13.44 23.65 16.41
N TRP A 66 12.98 23.23 17.60
CA TRP A 66 13.17 23.94 18.85
C TRP A 66 14.63 24.28 19.13
N ALA A 67 14.89 25.49 19.62
CA ALA A 67 16.21 26.05 19.92
C ALA A 67 17.22 25.97 18.74
N PHE A 68 16.72 25.93 17.50
CA PHE A 68 17.47 25.68 16.28
C PHE A 68 18.14 24.29 16.22
N GLY A 69 17.49 23.32 16.87
CA GLY A 69 17.91 21.93 16.98
C GLY A 69 17.00 20.96 16.25
N THR A 70 17.19 19.68 16.53
CA THR A 70 16.47 18.57 15.90
C THR A 70 15.32 18.06 16.75
N GLN A 71 15.00 18.70 17.87
CA GLN A 71 14.03 18.17 18.84
C GLN A 71 12.71 18.93 18.75
N TRP A 72 11.67 18.33 19.32
CA TRP A 72 10.32 18.89 19.38
C TRP A 72 10.03 19.48 20.76
N ASP A 73 9.24 20.55 20.78
CA ASP A 73 8.78 21.23 22.00
C ASP A 73 7.31 21.62 21.81
N ASP A 74 6.53 21.56 22.89
CA ASP A 74 5.22 22.18 22.98
C ASP A 74 5.37 23.68 23.25
N ASP A 75 4.59 24.52 22.58
CA ASP A 75 4.75 25.99 22.66
C ASP A 75 3.40 26.72 22.74
N GLU A 76 3.36 27.82 23.52
CA GLU A 76 2.20 28.69 23.71
C GLU A 76 2.14 29.77 22.63
N HIS A 77 1.01 29.87 21.93
CA HIS A 77 0.54 31.12 21.30
C HIS A 77 1.42 31.80 20.23
N ASP A 78 2.49 31.16 19.77
CA ASP A 78 3.26 31.64 18.62
C ASP A 78 2.64 31.24 17.28
N THR A 79 2.87 32.08 16.27
CA THR A 79 2.42 31.83 14.90
C THR A 79 3.55 31.22 14.08
N PHE A 80 3.65 29.89 14.07
CA PHE A 80 4.55 29.16 13.19
C PHE A 80 3.91 28.76 11.86
N GLN A 81 4.75 28.50 10.85
CA GLN A 81 4.31 27.81 9.64
C GLN A 81 4.08 26.34 9.97
N GLY A 82 3.00 25.74 9.47
CA GLY A 82 2.72 24.32 9.68
C GLY A 82 3.21 23.43 8.55
N VAL A 83 3.78 22.28 8.89
CA VAL A 83 4.01 21.20 7.93
C VAL A 83 2.79 20.29 7.91
N ILE A 84 2.05 20.36 6.82
CA ILE A 84 0.85 19.55 6.61
C ILE A 84 1.23 18.31 5.81
N GLU A 85 0.84 17.16 6.32
CA GLU A 85 0.77 15.95 5.53
C GLU A 85 -0.65 15.84 5.01
N ILE A 86 -0.78 15.78 3.69
CA ILE A 86 -2.06 15.52 3.05
C ILE A 86 -2.01 14.04 2.69
N LYS A 87 -2.76 13.22 3.44
CA LYS A 87 -3.04 11.85 3.00
C LYS A 87 -3.80 11.96 1.70
N TYR A 88 -3.20 11.47 0.62
CA TYR A 88 -4.00 11.04 -0.51
C TYR A 88 -4.73 9.81 0.03
N GLU A 89 -6.05 9.91 0.24
CA GLU A 89 -6.85 8.73 0.54
C GLU A 89 -6.67 7.81 -0.66
N ALA A 90 -5.86 6.77 -0.47
CA ALA A 90 -5.92 5.63 -1.34
C ALA A 90 -7.38 5.13 -1.23
N GLY A 91 -8.02 5.13 -2.37
CA GLY A 91 -9.44 4.86 -2.53
C GLY A 91 -9.58 3.87 -3.65
N ASN A 92 -10.76 3.29 -3.78
CA ASN A 92 -11.02 2.21 -4.73
C ASN A 92 -10.70 2.65 -6.18
N ASP A 93 -9.53 2.23 -6.65
CA ASP A 93 -8.93 2.63 -7.90
C ASP A 93 -9.05 1.54 -8.97
N VAL A 94 -8.88 1.93 -10.23
CA VAL A 94 -8.78 0.99 -11.35
C VAL A 94 -7.46 1.23 -12.07
N LEU A 95 -6.53 0.29 -11.91
CA LEU A 95 -5.17 0.38 -12.41
C LEU A 95 -4.99 -0.47 -13.67
N PHE A 96 -4.34 0.11 -14.69
CA PHE A 96 -4.01 -0.55 -15.95
C PHE A 96 -2.52 -0.43 -16.25
N GLY A 97 -1.82 -1.56 -16.40
CA GLY A 97 -0.39 -1.58 -16.79
C GLY A 97 -0.17 -1.17 -18.24
N ASN A 98 -1.06 -1.60 -19.12
CA ASN A 98 -0.97 -1.46 -20.57
C ASN A 98 0.08 -2.41 -21.17
N SER A 99 0.96 -1.93 -22.05
CA SER A 99 1.92 -2.77 -22.76
C SER A 99 3.27 -2.70 -22.06
N GLY A 100 3.87 -3.85 -21.79
CA GLY A 100 5.14 -3.96 -21.09
C GLY A 100 5.07 -4.86 -19.86
N ASN A 101 6.18 -4.89 -19.12
CA ASN A 101 6.20 -5.49 -17.79
C ASN A 101 6.05 -4.35 -16.78
N ASP A 102 4.88 -4.26 -16.15
CA ASP A 102 4.48 -3.12 -15.35
C ASP A 102 4.56 -3.42 -13.85
N PHE A 103 4.54 -2.36 -13.03
CA PHE A 103 4.38 -2.43 -11.58
C PHE A 103 3.19 -1.58 -11.17
N LEU A 104 2.18 -2.21 -10.57
CA LEU A 104 0.95 -1.61 -10.08
C LEU A 104 0.86 -1.84 -8.58
N ASN A 105 0.57 -0.77 -7.83
CA ASN A 105 0.29 -0.80 -6.40
C ASN A 105 -1.04 -0.09 -6.15
N GLY A 106 -2.02 -0.80 -5.59
CA GLY A 106 -3.34 -0.26 -5.23
C GLY A 106 -3.30 0.68 -4.01
N GLU A 107 -2.36 0.45 -3.10
CA GLU A 107 -2.26 1.14 -1.80
C GLU A 107 -3.45 0.75 -0.88
N ASP A 108 -4.14 1.69 -0.23
CA ASP A 108 -5.37 1.38 0.53
C ASP A 108 -6.61 1.53 -0.36
N GLY A 109 -7.67 0.75 -0.11
CA GLY A 109 -8.90 0.76 -0.90
C GLY A 109 -9.23 -0.61 -1.48
N ASP A 110 -10.46 -0.78 -1.97
CA ASP A 110 -10.83 -1.99 -2.72
C ASP A 110 -10.52 -1.77 -4.21
N ASP A 111 -9.35 -2.21 -4.66
CA ASP A 111 -8.82 -1.85 -5.98
C ASP A 111 -9.09 -2.89 -7.07
N VAL A 112 -9.03 -2.45 -8.32
CA VAL A 112 -9.08 -3.33 -9.49
C VAL A 112 -7.79 -3.19 -10.29
N LEU A 113 -6.97 -4.25 -10.30
CA LEU A 113 -5.67 -4.26 -10.95
C LEU A 113 -5.69 -5.13 -12.21
N ASN A 114 -5.41 -4.51 -13.36
CA ASN A 114 -5.16 -5.20 -14.62
C ASN A 114 -3.77 -4.84 -15.15
N GLY A 115 -2.80 -5.75 -15.01
CA GLY A 115 -1.45 -5.54 -15.54
C GLY A 115 -1.41 -5.44 -17.07
N SER A 116 -2.40 -6.00 -17.76
CA SER A 116 -2.36 -6.13 -19.22
C SER A 116 -2.97 -4.96 -20.01
N SER A 117 -2.60 -4.89 -21.30
CA SER A 117 -3.26 -4.07 -22.31
C SER A 117 -4.48 -4.75 -22.93
N PHE A 118 -5.40 -3.96 -23.48
CA PHE A 118 -6.58 -4.48 -24.17
C PHE A 118 -6.23 -5.29 -25.43
N GLU A 119 -5.12 -4.94 -26.10
CA GLU A 119 -4.68 -5.63 -27.32
C GLU A 119 -3.89 -6.91 -27.04
N ALA A 120 -2.90 -6.85 -26.13
CA ALA A 120 -1.97 -7.95 -25.90
C ALA A 120 -2.42 -8.89 -24.78
N LEU A 121 -3.22 -8.40 -23.83
CA LEU A 121 -3.79 -9.19 -22.73
C LEU A 121 -2.73 -10.00 -21.97
N GLY A 122 -1.56 -9.39 -21.73
CA GLY A 122 -0.48 -10.00 -20.97
C GLY A 122 0.46 -10.85 -21.82
N ALA A 123 0.25 -10.94 -23.14
CA ALA A 123 1.05 -11.79 -24.01
C ALA A 123 2.53 -11.37 -23.99
N TYR A 124 3.39 -12.29 -23.55
CA TYR A 124 4.83 -12.06 -23.38
C TYR A 124 5.20 -11.05 -22.27
N GLU A 125 4.27 -10.76 -21.35
CA GLU A 125 4.42 -9.75 -20.29
C GLU A 125 4.47 -10.41 -18.90
N ARG A 126 5.25 -9.82 -18.00
CA ARG A 126 5.34 -10.22 -16.59
C ARG A 126 5.10 -9.02 -15.69
N ASP A 127 3.92 -8.97 -15.11
CA ASP A 127 3.48 -7.80 -14.34
C ASP A 127 3.61 -7.99 -12.84
N THR A 128 4.05 -6.92 -12.21
CA THR A 128 4.11 -6.53 -10.80
C THR A 128 2.78 -6.14 -10.14
N LEU A 129 1.98 -6.99 -9.51
CA LEU A 129 0.70 -6.55 -8.91
C LEU A 129 0.74 -6.61 -7.36
N VAL A 130 0.43 -5.49 -6.71
CA VAL A 130 0.29 -5.34 -5.26
C VAL A 130 -1.08 -4.72 -4.98
N GLY A 131 -1.96 -5.43 -4.27
CA GLY A 131 -3.29 -4.93 -3.94
C GLY A 131 -3.23 -3.88 -2.84
N GLY A 132 -2.61 -4.25 -1.71
CA GLY A 132 -2.43 -3.41 -0.54
C GLY A 132 -3.47 -3.69 0.55
N LEU A 133 -4.06 -2.63 1.11
CA LEU A 133 -5.09 -2.74 2.15
C LEU A 133 -6.48 -2.62 1.55
N GLY A 134 -7.25 -3.71 1.56
CA GLY A 134 -8.64 -3.69 1.12
C GLY A 134 -8.99 -5.04 0.53
N SER A 135 -10.17 -5.11 -0.09
CA SER A 135 -10.59 -6.29 -0.86
C SER A 135 -10.33 -6.04 -2.34
N ASP A 136 -9.21 -6.56 -2.83
CA ASP A 136 -8.70 -6.24 -4.16
C ASP A 136 -9.13 -7.26 -5.21
N ARG A 137 -9.23 -6.81 -6.46
CA ARG A 137 -9.51 -7.67 -7.62
C ARG A 137 -8.37 -7.64 -8.62
N PHE A 138 -7.77 -8.81 -8.84
CA PHE A 138 -6.74 -9.01 -9.86
C PHE A 138 -7.34 -9.59 -11.14
N ILE A 139 -7.20 -8.87 -12.25
CA ILE A 139 -7.76 -9.27 -13.56
C ILE A 139 -6.79 -10.16 -14.31
N LEU A 140 -7.15 -11.44 -14.47
CA LEU A 140 -6.34 -12.45 -15.19
C LEU A 140 -7.12 -13.09 -16.35
N GLY A 141 -8.27 -12.53 -16.70
CA GLY A 141 -9.13 -13.02 -17.77
C GLY A 141 -10.41 -12.22 -17.88
N ASN A 142 -11.13 -12.45 -18.99
CA ASN A 142 -12.46 -11.90 -19.24
C ASN A 142 -13.36 -12.96 -19.90
N SER A 143 -14.59 -12.59 -20.24
CA SER A 143 -15.55 -13.47 -20.94
C SER A 143 -15.10 -14.05 -22.28
N VAL A 144 -14.02 -13.52 -22.85
CA VAL A 144 -13.49 -13.93 -24.16
C VAL A 144 -12.30 -14.88 -24.01
N GLN A 145 -11.35 -14.57 -23.12
CA GLN A 145 -10.14 -15.39 -22.92
C GLN A 145 -9.43 -15.13 -21.58
N ALA A 146 -8.58 -16.08 -21.19
CA ALA A 146 -7.58 -15.88 -20.14
C ALA A 146 -6.48 -14.91 -20.60
N PHE A 147 -5.91 -14.16 -19.66
CA PHE A 147 -4.75 -13.29 -19.90
C PHE A 147 -3.46 -14.05 -19.60
N TYR A 148 -2.32 -13.51 -20.05
CA TYR A 148 -1.00 -14.15 -19.89
C TYR A 148 -0.97 -15.60 -20.38
N SER A 149 -1.65 -15.88 -21.49
CA SER A 149 -1.82 -17.24 -22.02
C SER A 149 -1.15 -17.44 -23.38
N ALA A 150 -0.01 -16.76 -23.63
CA ALA A 150 0.63 -16.74 -24.94
C ALA A 150 2.09 -17.25 -24.96
N ALA A 151 2.76 -17.41 -23.81
CA ALA A 151 4.19 -17.74 -23.75
C ALA A 151 4.56 -18.85 -22.76
N GLY A 152 3.63 -19.72 -22.39
CA GLY A 152 3.82 -20.86 -21.50
C GLY A 152 4.09 -20.40 -20.07
N ASN A 153 5.37 -20.25 -19.73
CA ASN A 153 5.83 -19.69 -18.45
C ASN A 153 6.57 -18.36 -18.64
N GLY A 154 6.57 -17.81 -19.86
CA GLY A 154 7.29 -16.60 -20.23
C GLY A 154 6.55 -15.32 -19.79
N ASP A 155 5.23 -15.41 -19.74
CA ASP A 155 4.26 -14.41 -19.31
C ASP A 155 3.50 -14.88 -18.07
N TYR A 156 3.15 -13.96 -17.16
CA TYR A 156 2.29 -14.17 -15.98
C TYR A 156 2.13 -12.88 -15.17
N ALA A 157 1.05 -12.77 -14.40
CA ALA A 157 0.96 -11.79 -13.31
C ALA A 157 1.65 -12.31 -12.03
N LEU A 158 2.58 -11.56 -11.46
CA LEU A 158 3.13 -11.80 -10.13
C LEU A 158 2.34 -10.98 -9.11
N ILE A 159 1.55 -11.65 -8.29
CA ILE A 159 0.73 -11.02 -7.24
C ILE A 159 1.45 -11.16 -5.91
N LYS A 160 1.70 -10.05 -5.22
CA LYS A 160 2.64 -10.00 -4.08
C LYS A 160 2.04 -10.25 -2.72
N ASP A 161 0.76 -9.95 -2.54
CA ASP A 161 0.15 -9.80 -1.22
C ASP A 161 -1.29 -10.35 -1.14
N PHE A 162 -1.68 -11.21 -2.10
CA PHE A 162 -3.01 -11.79 -2.16
C PHE A 162 -3.44 -12.44 -0.84
N LYS A 163 -4.64 -12.08 -0.36
CA LYS A 163 -5.28 -12.62 0.83
C LYS A 163 -6.55 -13.38 0.44
N SER A 164 -6.53 -14.71 0.49
CA SER A 164 -7.68 -15.55 0.09
C SER A 164 -9.01 -15.27 0.81
N ALA A 165 -9.01 -14.52 1.91
CA ALA A 165 -10.21 -14.16 2.68
C ALA A 165 -10.79 -12.79 2.30
N GLU A 166 -10.04 -11.97 1.55
CA GLU A 166 -10.37 -10.58 1.21
C GLU A 166 -10.39 -10.39 -0.31
N ASP A 167 -9.37 -10.89 -1.00
CA ASP A 167 -9.14 -10.58 -2.41
C ASP A 167 -9.80 -11.58 -3.38
N GLU A 168 -10.00 -11.11 -4.61
CA GLU A 168 -10.61 -11.84 -5.70
C GLU A 168 -9.69 -11.94 -6.93
N LEU A 169 -9.79 -13.06 -7.64
CA LEU A 169 -9.21 -13.23 -8.98
C LEU A 169 -10.33 -13.20 -10.02
N GLN A 170 -10.25 -12.32 -11.02
CA GLN A 170 -11.13 -12.43 -12.18
C GLN A 170 -10.50 -13.37 -13.21
N LEU A 171 -11.19 -14.48 -13.50
CA LEU A 171 -10.72 -15.56 -14.36
C LEU A 171 -11.67 -15.77 -15.56
N HIS A 172 -11.17 -16.48 -16.58
CA HIS A 172 -11.95 -16.89 -17.75
C HIS A 172 -12.39 -18.35 -17.61
N GLY A 173 -13.61 -18.70 -18.04
CA GLY A 173 -14.05 -20.11 -18.10
C GLY A 173 -14.56 -20.63 -16.76
N ALA A 174 -14.07 -21.77 -16.29
CA ALA A 174 -14.50 -22.39 -15.04
C ALA A 174 -13.33 -22.92 -14.20
N VAL A 175 -13.58 -23.21 -12.92
CA VAL A 175 -12.58 -23.76 -11.98
C VAL A 175 -11.86 -24.99 -12.55
N SER A 176 -12.56 -25.84 -13.31
CA SER A 176 -11.98 -27.04 -13.94
C SER A 176 -10.91 -26.75 -14.99
N ASP A 177 -10.86 -25.53 -15.50
CA ASP A 177 -9.90 -25.09 -16.51
C ASP A 177 -8.59 -24.61 -15.86
N TYR A 178 -8.48 -24.70 -14.54
CA TYR A 178 -7.30 -24.27 -13.80
C TYR A 178 -6.71 -25.38 -12.94
N SER A 179 -5.39 -25.36 -12.78
CA SER A 179 -4.68 -26.14 -11.77
C SER A 179 -3.70 -25.29 -11.01
N GLN A 180 -3.41 -25.71 -9.78
CA GLN A 180 -2.52 -25.00 -8.87
C GLN A 180 -1.31 -25.86 -8.56
N HIS A 181 -0.13 -25.24 -8.49
CA HIS A 181 1.09 -25.89 -8.05
C HIS A 181 1.77 -25.08 -6.96
N ARG A 182 2.07 -25.70 -5.82
CA ARG A 182 2.83 -25.06 -4.75
C ARG A 182 4.33 -25.19 -5.00
N GLN A 183 5.03 -24.06 -4.94
CA GLN A 183 6.49 -24.00 -5.05
C GLN A 183 7.04 -23.08 -3.97
N GLY A 184 7.57 -23.67 -2.89
CA GLY A 184 7.98 -22.89 -1.71
C GLY A 184 6.78 -22.22 -1.05
N GLY A 185 6.88 -20.90 -0.81
CA GLY A 185 5.75 -20.10 -0.32
C GLY A 185 4.73 -19.71 -1.39
N ASN A 186 4.98 -20.01 -2.67
CA ASN A 186 4.18 -19.49 -3.77
C ASN A 186 3.13 -20.50 -4.26
N VAL A 187 2.04 -19.98 -4.81
CA VAL A 187 1.05 -20.74 -5.56
C VAL A 187 1.12 -20.30 -7.02
N LEU A 188 1.45 -21.23 -7.91
CA LEU A 188 1.44 -21.03 -9.35
C LEU A 188 0.07 -21.47 -9.88
N LEU A 189 -0.62 -20.57 -10.57
CA LEU A 189 -1.93 -20.81 -11.17
C LEU A 189 -1.76 -21.03 -12.67
N TYR A 190 -2.14 -22.21 -13.13
CA TYR A 190 -2.07 -22.58 -14.53
C TYR A 190 -3.47 -22.67 -15.15
N TYR A 191 -3.61 -22.15 -16.37
CA TYR A 191 -4.79 -22.27 -17.21
C TYR A 191 -4.61 -23.40 -18.26
N HIS A 192 -5.67 -24.17 -18.47
CA HIS A 192 -5.74 -25.31 -19.38
C HIS A 192 -6.53 -24.96 -20.64
N GLY A 193 -6.03 -23.99 -21.42
CA GLY A 193 -6.62 -23.62 -22.70
C GLY A 193 -6.20 -24.56 -23.84
N SER A 194 -5.80 -23.98 -24.97
CA SER A 194 -5.20 -24.75 -26.08
C SER A 194 -3.84 -25.35 -25.70
N THR A 195 -3.16 -24.70 -24.77
CA THR A 195 -1.88 -25.08 -24.17
C THR A 195 -1.98 -24.90 -22.66
N PHE A 196 -1.01 -25.48 -21.95
CA PHE A 196 -0.88 -25.31 -20.51
C PHE A 196 -0.04 -24.05 -20.24
N GLU A 197 -0.65 -23.06 -19.60
CA GLU A 197 -0.09 -21.71 -19.48
C GLU A 197 -0.07 -21.29 -18.01
N LEU A 198 1.04 -20.74 -17.53
CA LEU A 198 1.14 -20.10 -16.22
C LEU A 198 0.55 -18.69 -16.34
N VAL A 199 -0.59 -18.44 -15.72
CA VAL A 199 -1.25 -17.13 -15.82
C VAL A 199 -0.96 -16.22 -14.63
N ALA A 200 -0.67 -16.81 -13.47
CA ALA A 200 -0.31 -16.05 -12.28
C ALA A 200 0.59 -16.81 -11.32
N VAL A 201 1.38 -16.05 -10.57
CA VAL A 201 2.15 -16.49 -9.41
C VAL A 201 1.69 -15.66 -8.22
N LEU A 202 1.06 -16.31 -7.24
CA LEU A 202 0.71 -15.70 -5.97
C LEU A 202 1.89 -15.93 -5.01
N GLU A 203 2.63 -14.87 -4.72
CA GLU A 203 3.82 -14.92 -3.89
C GLU A 203 3.45 -15.05 -2.41
N ASN A 204 4.17 -15.91 -1.68
CA ASN A 204 4.02 -16.08 -0.24
C ASN A 204 2.59 -16.37 0.27
N LEU A 205 1.75 -17.00 -0.56
CA LEU A 205 0.41 -17.42 -0.18
C LEU A 205 0.43 -18.73 0.64
N PHE A 206 0.50 -18.59 1.96
CA PHE A 206 0.57 -19.71 2.90
C PHE A 206 -0.80 -20.36 3.21
N THR A 207 -1.91 -19.70 2.86
CA THR A 207 -3.27 -20.23 2.97
C THR A 207 -3.64 -21.07 1.75
N GLU A 208 -4.74 -21.81 1.84
CA GLU A 208 -5.34 -22.48 0.68
C GLU A 208 -5.91 -21.45 -0.29
N LEU A 209 -5.76 -21.71 -1.59
CA LEU A 209 -6.38 -20.94 -2.66
C LEU A 209 -7.56 -21.75 -3.20
N ASP A 210 -8.77 -21.49 -2.72
CA ASP A 210 -9.98 -22.14 -3.23
C ASP A 210 -10.60 -21.26 -4.32
N LEU A 211 -10.44 -21.65 -5.59
CA LEU A 211 -11.00 -20.91 -6.73
C LEU A 211 -12.54 -20.89 -6.72
N ASN A 212 -13.22 -21.73 -5.94
CA ASN A 212 -14.68 -21.62 -5.80
C ASN A 212 -15.10 -20.43 -4.93
N THR A 213 -14.20 -19.91 -4.11
CA THR A 213 -14.49 -18.78 -3.20
C THR A 213 -13.83 -17.50 -3.65
N VAL A 214 -12.62 -17.56 -4.21
CA VAL A 214 -11.86 -16.35 -4.57
C VAL A 214 -12.01 -15.94 -6.02
N ALA A 215 -12.48 -16.82 -6.92
CA ALA A 215 -12.51 -16.51 -8.34
C ALA A 215 -13.89 -16.04 -8.81
N GLN A 216 -13.91 -14.89 -9.49
CA GLN A 216 -15.03 -14.46 -10.31
C GLN A 216 -14.77 -14.88 -11.75
N PHE A 217 -15.50 -15.90 -12.21
CA PHE A 217 -15.44 -16.34 -13.60
C PHE A 217 -16.32 -15.45 -14.48
N SER A 218 -15.73 -14.97 -15.57
CA SER A 218 -16.38 -14.11 -16.56
C SER A 218 -16.47 -14.76 -17.93
#